data_AF-A0A949HTS1-F1
#
_entry.id   AF-A0A949HTS1-F1
#
_cell.length_a   1.000
_cell.length_b   1.000
_cell.length_c   1.000
_cell.angle_alpha   90.00
_cell.angle_beta   90.00
_cell.angle_gamma   90.00
#
_symmetry.space_group_name_H-M   'P 1'
#
loop_
_entity.id
_entity.type
_entity.pdbx_description
1 polymer ?
#
loop_
_entity_poly.entity_id
_entity_poly.type
_entity_poly.pdbx_seq_one_letter_code
_entity_poly.pdbx_strand_id
1 'polypeptide(L)'
;LTVETTVPQAEVAPGETLGMHLTAVVRSGIVPVRWVAARYPAIQAEFPIGVDLSTKQTVSRDSVETLPANTPLSQPYWLREDHSVGMFRVADPKLIGRPENPPVFPVEQIFEVGGQTVMIPDQPVQVTAERVKGETRRLDVISPVSLKLASNVELFAPGASRPVTVTVTAARPDVAGALHLDAPAGWKVSPASQSFHLQASGGQAQFTFTVTAPSEPAVASITAEAEIGGKSYDNERVVINYPHIPLLLLQPPARLKAVCLDLAIRVRNIGYLPGAGDSVAQCLGDMGCKVTTLAGADLTPERLKDFDAVVIGVRAFNVRTDLVAHLPALFDYVRAGGNVIEQYNRPRGLRTEDFTPFKLHLSDERVTDETAPVTFLAPDHPVLNTPNKITRADFDGWVQERGIYYPDRWDDHFTPILACGDPGEAPLEGGLLVAPCGKGYFVYTGLVFFRQLPAGVPGAYRLFANLVSLGK
;
A
#
# COMPACT_ATOMS: atom_id res chain seq x y z
N LEU A 1 -20.99 -8.24 38.15
CA LEU A 1 -21.75 -8.78 37.01
C LEU A 1 -20.82 -8.71 35.80
N THR A 2 -20.70 -9.78 35.03
CA THR A 2 -19.88 -9.85 33.80
C THR A 2 -20.80 -10.36 32.70
N VAL A 3 -20.67 -9.81 31.50
CA VAL A 3 -21.40 -10.24 30.31
C VAL A 3 -20.41 -10.49 29.18
N GLU A 4 -20.76 -11.39 28.27
CA GLU A 4 -20.00 -11.64 27.06
C GLU A 4 -20.95 -12.15 25.97
N THR A 5 -20.91 -11.52 24.80
CA THR A 5 -21.60 -11.98 23.60
C THR A 5 -20.59 -12.55 22.62
N THR A 6 -20.69 -13.85 22.33
CA THR A 6 -19.79 -14.53 21.41
C THR A 6 -20.47 -14.92 20.10
N VAL A 7 -19.68 -14.96 19.02
CA VAL A 7 -20.10 -15.39 17.68
C VAL A 7 -19.15 -16.47 17.16
N PRO A 8 -19.62 -17.41 16.32
CA PRO A 8 -18.78 -18.47 15.78
C PRO A 8 -17.72 -17.95 14.81
N GLN A 9 -17.98 -16.83 14.12
CA GLN A 9 -17.10 -16.20 13.15
C GLN A 9 -17.02 -14.70 13.41
N ALA A 10 -15.80 -14.15 13.36
CA ALA A 10 -15.57 -12.71 13.48
C ALA A 10 -15.88 -11.92 12.21
N GLU A 11 -16.34 -12.55 11.12
CA GLU A 11 -16.54 -11.89 9.84
C GLU A 11 -17.94 -12.19 9.30
N VAL A 12 -18.69 -11.15 8.95
CA VAL A 12 -20.08 -11.22 8.50
C VAL A 12 -20.30 -10.29 7.30
N ALA A 13 -21.10 -10.69 6.31
CA ALA A 13 -21.46 -9.81 5.19
C ALA A 13 -22.77 -9.03 5.50
N PRO A 14 -22.96 -7.82 4.94
CA PRO A 14 -24.21 -7.07 5.09
C PRO A 14 -25.44 -7.90 4.70
N GLY A 15 -26.44 -7.98 5.58
CA GLY A 15 -27.65 -8.77 5.35
C GLY A 15 -27.57 -10.23 5.81
N GLU A 16 -26.42 -10.71 6.28
CA GLU A 16 -26.30 -12.06 6.83
C GLU A 16 -26.91 -12.18 8.23
N THR A 17 -27.24 -13.42 8.61
CA THR A 17 -27.66 -13.76 9.96
C THR A 17 -26.45 -13.87 10.89
N LEU A 18 -26.64 -13.40 12.12
CA LEU A 18 -25.67 -13.38 13.20
C LEU A 18 -26.20 -14.24 14.34
N GLY A 19 -25.72 -15.48 14.44
CA GLY A 19 -25.96 -16.33 15.60
C GLY A 19 -25.07 -15.91 16.76
N MET A 20 -25.67 -15.46 17.86
CA MET A 20 -24.96 -14.93 19.02
C MET A 20 -25.25 -15.77 20.26
N HIS A 21 -24.19 -16.08 21.01
CA HIS A 21 -24.24 -16.73 22.31
C HIS A 21 -23.96 -15.71 23.40
N LEU A 22 -25.01 -15.29 24.11
CA LEU A 22 -24.92 -14.30 25.18
C LEU A 22 -24.73 -15.02 26.51
N THR A 23 -23.81 -14.54 27.34
CA THR A 23 -23.55 -15.09 28.68
C THR A 23 -23.55 -13.98 29.72
N ALA A 24 -24.02 -14.32 30.93
CA ALA A 24 -23.97 -13.45 32.09
C ALA A 24 -23.54 -14.23 33.34
N VAL A 25 -22.67 -13.62 34.15
CA VAL A 25 -22.19 -14.17 35.42
C VAL A 25 -22.26 -13.13 36.52
N VAL A 26 -22.94 -13.47 37.61
CA VAL A 26 -22.96 -12.66 38.83
C VAL A 26 -21.93 -13.21 39.82
N ARG A 27 -20.93 -12.39 40.18
CA ARG A 27 -19.84 -12.81 41.08
C ARG A 27 -20.15 -12.59 42.57
N SER A 28 -21.11 -11.74 42.90
CA SER A 28 -21.50 -11.38 44.27
C SER A 28 -22.99 -11.60 44.47
N GLY A 29 -23.37 -12.25 45.57
CA GLY A 29 -24.77 -12.55 45.91
C GLY A 29 -25.42 -11.56 46.87
N ILE A 30 -24.79 -10.40 47.12
CA ILE A 30 -25.28 -9.42 48.11
C ILE A 30 -26.62 -8.81 47.66
N VAL A 31 -26.80 -8.60 46.35
CA VAL A 31 -27.99 -7.98 45.78
C VAL A 31 -28.58 -8.94 44.73
N PRO A 32 -29.91 -9.17 44.70
CA PRO A 32 -30.55 -9.93 43.64
C PRO A 32 -30.32 -9.28 42.27
N VAL A 33 -30.01 -10.11 41.28
CA VAL A 33 -29.78 -9.68 39.90
C VAL A 33 -30.67 -10.51 38.98
N ARG A 34 -31.49 -9.84 38.17
CA ARG A 34 -32.29 -10.46 37.11
C ARG A 34 -31.81 -9.97 35.76
N TRP A 35 -31.53 -10.88 34.83
CA TRP A 35 -31.26 -10.57 33.44
C TRP A 35 -32.58 -10.46 32.68
N VAL A 36 -32.96 -9.25 32.30
CA VAL A 36 -34.27 -8.94 31.74
C VAL A 36 -34.29 -9.22 30.25
N ALA A 37 -33.36 -8.64 29.50
CA ALA A 37 -33.33 -8.70 28.04
C ALA A 37 -31.93 -8.37 27.48
N ALA A 38 -31.74 -8.64 26.20
CA ALA A 38 -30.71 -8.03 25.38
C ALA A 38 -31.37 -7.11 24.35
N ARG A 39 -30.88 -5.89 24.16
CA ARG A 39 -31.34 -4.98 23.10
C ARG A 39 -30.30 -4.87 22.00
N TYR A 40 -30.78 -4.73 20.77
CA TYR A 40 -29.96 -4.59 19.58
C TYR A 40 -30.28 -3.25 18.90
N PRO A 41 -29.61 -2.15 19.31
CA PRO A 41 -29.89 -0.81 18.80
C PRO A 41 -29.81 -0.70 17.28
N ALA A 42 -28.91 -1.47 16.64
CA ALA A 42 -28.72 -1.47 15.19
C ALA A 42 -29.97 -1.89 14.39
N ILE A 43 -30.86 -2.70 15.00
CA ILE A 43 -32.09 -3.21 14.37
C ILE A 43 -33.36 -2.83 15.15
N GLN A 44 -33.23 -2.03 16.21
CA GLN A 44 -34.34 -1.63 17.09
C GLN A 44 -35.13 -2.84 17.64
N ALA A 45 -34.43 -3.92 17.98
CA ALA A 45 -35.03 -5.14 18.50
C ALA A 45 -34.67 -5.38 19.97
N GLU A 46 -35.51 -6.15 20.66
CA GLU A 46 -35.29 -6.62 22.03
C GLU A 46 -35.53 -8.12 22.10
N PHE A 47 -34.57 -8.83 22.68
CA PHE A 47 -34.63 -10.26 22.95
C PHE A 47 -34.91 -10.50 24.44
N PRO A 48 -36.12 -10.95 24.81
CA PRO A 48 -36.48 -11.17 26.22
C PRO A 48 -35.76 -12.39 26.80
N ILE A 49 -35.19 -12.24 28.00
CA ILE A 49 -34.44 -13.29 28.70
C ILE A 49 -35.14 -13.71 29.99
N GLY A 50 -35.43 -12.75 30.87
CA GLY A 50 -36.30 -12.92 32.04
C GLY A 50 -35.82 -13.89 33.12
N VAL A 51 -34.50 -13.98 33.41
CA VAL A 51 -33.91 -14.99 34.30
C VAL A 51 -33.24 -14.37 35.53
N ASP A 52 -33.51 -14.93 36.71
CA ASP A 52 -32.77 -14.59 37.93
C ASP A 52 -31.39 -15.25 37.94
N LEU A 53 -30.35 -14.47 38.26
CA LEU A 53 -28.97 -14.94 38.25
C LEU A 53 -28.52 -15.36 39.64
N SER A 54 -28.03 -16.59 39.73
CA SER A 54 -27.40 -17.13 40.94
C SER A 54 -25.91 -16.83 40.99
N THR A 55 -25.37 -16.70 42.20
CA THR A 55 -23.95 -16.34 42.41
C THR A 55 -23.02 -17.42 41.86
N LYS A 56 -22.00 -17.01 41.09
CA LYS A 56 -20.99 -17.85 40.43
C LYS A 56 -21.55 -18.87 39.43
N GLN A 57 -22.81 -18.75 39.02
CA GLN A 57 -23.37 -19.54 37.93
C GLN A 57 -23.36 -18.73 36.64
N THR A 58 -22.93 -19.37 35.56
CA THR A 58 -23.03 -18.82 34.21
C THR A 58 -24.41 -19.15 33.65
N VAL A 59 -25.14 -18.13 33.23
CA VAL A 59 -26.38 -18.27 32.46
C VAL A 59 -26.08 -17.86 31.03
N SER A 60 -26.54 -18.66 30.07
CA SER A 60 -26.39 -18.38 28.65
C SER A 60 -27.72 -18.39 27.89
N ARG A 61 -27.78 -17.64 26.80
CA ARG A 61 -28.90 -17.59 25.86
C ARG A 61 -28.36 -17.48 24.44
N ASP A 62 -29.04 -18.13 23.50
CA ASP A 62 -28.76 -18.01 22.08
C ASP A 62 -29.79 -17.11 21.42
N SER A 63 -29.33 -16.22 20.54
CA SER A 63 -30.18 -15.38 19.71
C SER A 63 -29.67 -15.39 18.27
N VAL A 64 -30.57 -15.13 17.32
CA VAL A 64 -30.24 -15.05 15.90
C VAL A 64 -30.87 -13.78 15.36
N GLU A 65 -30.02 -12.85 14.95
CA GLU A 65 -30.44 -11.57 14.38
C GLU A 65 -29.92 -11.43 12.95
N THR A 66 -30.41 -10.44 12.21
CA THR A 66 -29.90 -10.14 10.86
C THR A 66 -29.14 -8.82 10.88
N LEU A 67 -27.91 -8.82 10.36
CA LEU A 67 -27.13 -7.60 10.19
C LEU A 67 -27.82 -6.71 9.14
N PRO A 68 -28.08 -5.42 9.43
CA PRO A 68 -28.70 -4.53 8.45
C PRO A 68 -27.96 -4.56 7.11
N ALA A 69 -28.70 -4.68 6.01
CA ALA A 69 -28.12 -4.84 4.69
C ALA A 69 -27.31 -3.62 4.23
N ASN A 70 -27.49 -2.45 4.85
CA ASN A 70 -26.77 -1.21 4.59
C ASN A 70 -25.63 -0.96 5.61
N THR A 71 -25.26 -1.97 6.41
CA THR A 71 -24.18 -1.81 7.38
C THR A 71 -22.86 -1.56 6.63
N PRO A 72 -22.14 -0.46 6.90
CA PRO A 72 -20.88 -0.16 6.23
C PRO A 72 -19.85 -1.25 6.52
N LEU A 73 -19.00 -1.54 5.54
CA LEU A 73 -17.89 -2.46 5.72
C LEU A 73 -16.93 -1.95 6.81
N SER A 74 -16.31 -2.90 7.52
CA SER A 74 -15.26 -2.64 8.50
C SER A 74 -14.03 -2.06 7.80
N GLN A 75 -13.69 -0.83 8.19
CA GLN A 75 -12.50 -0.08 7.78
C GLN A 75 -12.28 1.00 8.84
N PRO A 76 -11.04 1.29 9.27
CA PRO A 76 -10.77 2.44 10.12
C PRO A 76 -11.44 3.71 9.59
N TYR A 77 -12.19 4.41 10.45
CA TYR A 77 -13.05 5.52 10.01
C TYR A 77 -12.30 6.64 9.28
N TRP A 78 -11.01 6.83 9.58
CA TRP A 78 -10.14 7.83 8.97
C TRP A 78 -9.55 7.41 7.62
N LEU A 79 -9.73 6.14 7.20
CA LEU A 79 -9.30 5.62 5.90
C LEU A 79 -10.48 5.38 4.95
N ARG A 80 -11.71 5.77 5.31
CA ARG A 80 -12.90 5.55 4.48
C ARG A 80 -12.94 6.44 3.25
N GLU A 81 -12.48 7.67 3.41
CA GLU A 81 -12.52 8.70 2.39
C GLU A 81 -11.12 8.98 1.84
N ASP A 82 -11.06 9.41 0.58
CA ASP A 82 -9.83 9.96 0.03
C ASP A 82 -9.39 11.19 0.85
N HIS A 83 -8.09 11.25 1.14
CA HIS A 83 -7.50 12.24 2.03
C HIS A 83 -6.70 13.29 1.26
N SER A 84 -6.56 14.48 1.84
CA SER A 84 -5.62 15.48 1.36
C SER A 84 -4.24 15.22 1.94
N VAL A 85 -3.22 15.90 1.41
CA VAL A 85 -1.87 15.86 1.95
C VAL A 85 -1.88 16.18 3.46
N GLY A 86 -1.27 15.28 4.24
CA GLY A 86 -1.11 15.42 5.69
C GLY A 86 -2.38 15.29 6.55
N MET A 87 -3.58 15.10 5.97
CA MET A 87 -4.85 15.15 6.72
C MET A 87 -5.88 14.13 6.22
N PHE A 88 -6.30 13.23 7.11
CA PHE A 88 -7.43 12.33 6.84
C PHE A 88 -8.76 13.09 6.77
N ARG A 89 -9.65 12.64 5.90
CA ARG A 89 -11.04 13.12 5.85
C ARG A 89 -11.92 12.20 6.66
N VAL A 90 -12.58 12.74 7.69
CA VAL A 90 -13.53 12.01 8.53
C VAL A 90 -14.90 12.65 8.38
N ALA A 91 -15.84 11.93 7.74
CA ALA A 91 -17.16 12.46 7.45
C ALA A 91 -18.03 12.70 8.70
N ASP A 92 -17.89 11.86 9.73
CA ASP A 92 -18.57 12.03 11.03
C ASP A 92 -17.60 12.59 12.09
N PRO A 93 -17.71 13.87 12.48
CA PRO A 93 -16.84 14.48 13.48
C PRO A 93 -16.84 13.77 14.84
N LYS A 94 -17.90 13.02 15.20
CA LYS A 94 -17.98 12.28 16.48
C LYS A 94 -17.02 11.10 16.57
N LEU A 95 -16.43 10.70 15.44
CA LEU A 95 -15.42 9.66 15.38
C LEU A 95 -14.02 10.21 15.67
N ILE A 96 -13.79 11.51 15.43
CA ILE A 96 -12.48 12.14 15.63
C ILE A 96 -12.03 11.98 17.09
N GLY A 97 -10.81 11.46 17.28
CA GLY A 97 -10.22 11.22 18.60
C GLY A 97 -10.54 9.84 19.18
N ARG A 98 -11.40 9.03 18.54
CA ARG A 98 -11.59 7.64 18.94
C ARG A 98 -10.41 6.78 18.48
N PRO A 99 -9.91 5.87 19.33
CA PRO A 99 -8.82 4.96 18.94
C PRO A 99 -9.29 3.91 17.91
N GLU A 100 -10.57 3.53 17.94
CA GLU A 100 -11.16 2.50 17.08
C GLU A 100 -12.59 2.88 16.65
N ASN A 101 -13.10 2.17 15.65
CA ASN A 101 -14.51 2.25 15.27
C ASN A 101 -15.42 1.79 16.43
N PRO A 102 -16.60 2.42 16.60
CA PRO A 102 -17.68 1.85 17.41
C PRO A 102 -18.04 0.42 16.97
N PRO A 103 -18.64 -0.41 17.84
CA PRO A 103 -19.10 -1.74 17.47
C PRO A 103 -20.06 -1.68 16.27
N VAL A 104 -19.84 -2.55 15.27
CA VAL A 104 -20.71 -2.65 14.08
C VAL A 104 -22.10 -3.18 14.43
N PHE A 105 -22.20 -3.95 15.51
CA PHE A 105 -23.46 -4.47 16.05
C PHE A 105 -23.42 -4.37 17.58
N PRO A 106 -23.78 -3.20 18.17
CA PRO A 106 -23.78 -3.05 19.62
C PRO A 106 -24.88 -3.91 20.26
N VAL A 107 -24.58 -4.45 21.44
CA VAL A 107 -25.53 -5.20 22.27
C VAL A 107 -25.66 -4.49 23.61
N GLU A 108 -26.88 -4.30 24.10
CA GLU A 108 -27.15 -3.72 25.41
C GLU A 108 -27.79 -4.78 26.31
N GLN A 109 -27.05 -5.22 27.32
CA GLN A 109 -27.52 -6.22 28.28
C GLN A 109 -28.28 -5.53 29.42
N ILE A 110 -29.58 -5.83 29.55
CA ILE A 110 -30.49 -5.16 30.48
C ILE A 110 -30.71 -6.02 31.72
N PHE A 111 -30.41 -5.47 32.89
CA PHE A 111 -30.57 -6.13 34.18
C PHE A 111 -31.45 -5.33 35.13
N GLU A 112 -32.12 -6.01 36.05
CA GLU A 112 -32.60 -5.43 37.30
C GLU A 112 -31.64 -5.84 38.43
N VAL A 113 -31.06 -4.86 39.12
CA VAL A 113 -30.15 -5.06 40.24
C VAL A 113 -30.71 -4.30 41.43
N GLY A 114 -31.18 -5.01 42.45
CA GLY A 114 -31.74 -4.38 43.66
C GLY A 114 -32.90 -3.42 43.38
N GLY A 115 -33.72 -3.71 42.37
CA GLY A 115 -34.86 -2.88 41.96
C GLY A 115 -34.52 -1.72 41.02
N GLN A 116 -33.26 -1.58 40.58
CA GLN A 116 -32.84 -0.59 39.58
C GLN A 116 -32.51 -1.25 38.25
N THR A 117 -32.88 -0.60 37.14
CA THR A 117 -32.49 -1.03 35.80
C THR A 117 -31.04 -0.62 35.52
N VAL A 118 -30.20 -1.60 35.15
CA VAL A 118 -28.80 -1.40 34.78
C VAL A 118 -28.58 -1.91 33.36
N MET A 119 -27.99 -1.07 32.50
CA MET A 119 -27.59 -1.44 31.14
C MET A 119 -26.08 -1.62 31.10
N ILE A 120 -25.62 -2.78 30.62
CA ILE A 120 -24.20 -3.04 30.36
C ILE A 120 -23.99 -3.09 28.84
N PRO A 121 -23.16 -2.20 28.26
CA PRO A 121 -22.82 -2.27 26.84
C PRO A 121 -21.92 -3.48 26.57
N ASP A 122 -22.17 -4.14 25.45
CA ASP A 122 -21.48 -5.33 24.98
C ASP A 122 -21.37 -5.31 23.44
N GLN A 123 -20.60 -6.23 22.88
CA GLN A 123 -20.49 -6.41 21.43
C GLN A 123 -20.18 -7.88 21.09
N PRO A 124 -20.61 -8.38 19.93
CA PRO A 124 -20.26 -9.71 19.47
C PRO A 124 -18.75 -9.83 19.21
N VAL A 125 -18.13 -10.86 19.79
CA VAL A 125 -16.72 -11.21 19.55
C VAL A 125 -16.57 -12.69 19.24
N GLN A 126 -15.60 -13.05 18.40
CA GLN A 126 -15.17 -14.43 18.24
C GLN A 126 -14.04 -14.71 19.22
N VAL A 127 -14.17 -15.77 20.03
CA VAL A 127 -13.09 -16.27 20.89
C VAL A 127 -12.27 -17.28 20.08
N THR A 128 -10.98 -17.01 19.88
CA THR A 128 -10.09 -17.91 19.12
C THR A 128 -9.25 -18.79 20.05
N ALA A 129 -8.88 -19.98 19.56
CA ALA A 129 -8.10 -20.95 20.32
C ALA A 129 -6.58 -20.72 20.23
N GLU A 130 -6.11 -19.66 19.55
CA GLU A 130 -4.68 -19.49 19.29
C GLU A 130 -3.88 -19.01 20.54
N ARG A 131 -2.89 -19.86 20.82
CA ARG A 131 -1.77 -19.86 21.79
C ARG A 131 -1.75 -18.75 22.87
N VAL A 132 -2.10 -19.21 24.09
CA VAL A 132 -1.68 -18.71 25.42
C VAL A 132 -2.59 -17.66 26.09
N LYS A 133 -3.48 -16.94 25.39
CA LYS A 133 -4.34 -15.91 26.04
C LYS A 133 -5.82 -15.82 25.65
N GLY A 134 -6.35 -16.67 24.76
CA GLY A 134 -7.77 -16.59 24.37
C GLY A 134 -8.07 -15.23 23.73
N GLU A 135 -7.46 -14.98 22.56
CA GLU A 135 -7.66 -13.73 21.85
C GLU A 135 -9.11 -13.60 21.37
N THR A 136 -9.66 -12.39 21.50
CA THR A 136 -10.99 -12.06 21.00
C THR A 136 -10.86 -11.23 19.73
N ARG A 137 -11.57 -11.64 18.67
CA ARG A 137 -11.73 -10.85 17.46
C ARG A 137 -13.08 -10.16 17.48
N ARG A 138 -13.09 -8.83 17.29
CA ARG A 138 -14.33 -8.07 17.09
C ARG A 138 -15.01 -8.51 15.80
N LEU A 139 -16.33 -8.39 15.76
CA LEU A 139 -17.10 -8.62 14.54
C LEU A 139 -16.72 -7.58 13.47
N ASP A 140 -16.26 -8.05 12.32
CA ASP A 140 -15.96 -7.29 11.13
C ASP A 140 -17.03 -7.49 10.06
N VAL A 141 -17.48 -6.39 9.47
CA VAL A 141 -18.39 -6.42 8.32
C VAL A 141 -17.55 -6.46 7.05
N ILE A 142 -17.68 -7.53 6.26
CA ILE A 142 -16.85 -7.76 5.08
C ILE A 142 -17.65 -7.70 3.79
N SER A 143 -16.98 -7.32 2.71
CA SER A 143 -17.56 -7.43 1.37
C SER A 143 -17.86 -8.90 1.03
N PRO A 144 -18.99 -9.23 0.37
CA PRO A 144 -19.28 -10.59 -0.08
C PRO A 144 -18.26 -11.12 -1.11
N VAL A 145 -17.54 -10.21 -1.79
CA VAL A 145 -16.37 -10.54 -2.60
C VAL A 145 -15.24 -9.55 -2.34
N SER A 146 -14.00 -10.00 -2.38
CA SER A 146 -12.84 -9.10 -2.44
C SER A 146 -12.27 -9.07 -3.86
N LEU A 147 -11.93 -7.88 -4.32
CA LEU A 147 -11.33 -7.64 -5.63
C LEU A 147 -9.83 -7.39 -5.48
N LYS A 148 -9.02 -7.89 -6.41
CA LYS A 148 -7.58 -7.63 -6.42
C LYS A 148 -7.09 -7.46 -7.85
N LEU A 149 -6.56 -6.27 -8.16
CA LEU A 149 -5.87 -6.05 -9.42
C LEU A 149 -4.47 -6.70 -9.37
N ALA A 150 -4.00 -7.19 -10.52
CA ALA A 150 -2.69 -7.85 -10.60
C ALA A 150 -1.52 -6.87 -10.35
N SER A 151 -1.74 -5.59 -10.64
CA SER A 151 -0.78 -4.50 -10.52
C SER A 151 -1.45 -3.29 -9.86
N ASN A 152 -0.68 -2.54 -9.07
CA ASN A 152 -1.14 -1.27 -8.47
C ASN A 152 -0.92 -0.07 -9.41
N VAL A 153 0.07 -0.17 -10.31
CA VAL A 153 0.39 0.82 -11.34
C VAL A 153 0.55 0.11 -12.67
N GLU A 154 0.03 0.69 -13.75
CA GLU A 154 0.24 0.21 -15.12
C GLU A 154 0.61 1.37 -16.04
N LEU A 155 1.65 1.16 -16.86
CA LEU A 155 2.15 2.17 -17.81
C LEU A 155 1.59 1.92 -19.21
N PHE A 156 1.01 2.94 -19.81
CA PHE A 156 0.48 2.92 -21.16
C PHE A 156 1.23 3.94 -22.02
N ALA A 157 1.59 3.54 -23.24
CA ALA A 157 1.87 4.51 -24.27
C ALA A 157 0.55 5.15 -24.74
N PRO A 158 0.55 6.38 -25.26
CA PRO A 158 -0.67 7.01 -25.74
C PRO A 158 -1.40 6.17 -26.79
N GLY A 159 -2.71 5.97 -26.57
CA GLY A 159 -3.58 5.14 -27.41
C GLY A 159 -3.36 3.62 -27.29
N ALA A 160 -2.41 3.16 -26.47
CA ALA A 160 -2.12 1.73 -26.32
C ALA A 160 -3.17 1.02 -25.47
N SER A 161 -3.34 -0.28 -25.76
CA SER A 161 -4.20 -1.18 -24.99
C SER A 161 -3.36 -2.18 -24.21
N ARG A 162 -3.75 -2.47 -22.96
CA ARG A 162 -3.15 -3.53 -22.15
C ARG A 162 -4.21 -4.38 -21.46
N PRO A 163 -3.91 -5.67 -21.20
CA PRO A 163 -4.74 -6.48 -20.32
C PRO A 163 -4.60 -6.01 -18.87
N VAL A 164 -5.73 -5.85 -18.19
CA VAL A 164 -5.83 -5.63 -16.75
C VAL A 164 -6.62 -6.78 -16.14
N THR A 165 -5.96 -7.52 -15.26
CA THR A 165 -6.56 -8.72 -14.64
C THR A 165 -7.02 -8.41 -13.22
N VAL A 166 -8.27 -8.76 -12.93
CA VAL A 166 -8.88 -8.68 -11.60
C VAL A 166 -9.14 -10.10 -11.10
N THR A 167 -8.69 -10.39 -9.88
CA THR A 167 -9.06 -11.61 -9.15
C THR A 167 -10.23 -11.30 -8.24
N VAL A 168 -11.34 -12.02 -8.40
CA VAL A 168 -12.50 -11.99 -7.51
C VAL A 168 -12.40 -13.18 -6.56
N THR A 169 -12.48 -12.92 -5.25
CA THR A 169 -12.52 -13.98 -4.22
C THR A 169 -13.83 -13.89 -3.45
N ALA A 170 -14.59 -14.98 -3.36
CA ALA A 170 -15.85 -15.00 -2.63
C ALA A 170 -15.63 -15.18 -1.12
N ALA A 171 -16.32 -14.38 -0.30
CA ALA A 171 -16.32 -14.52 1.15
C ALA A 171 -17.24 -15.65 1.65
N ARG A 172 -18.16 -16.11 0.79
CA ARG A 172 -19.21 -17.10 1.04
C ARG A 172 -19.38 -18.03 -0.15
N PRO A 173 -20.01 -19.21 0.03
CA PRO A 173 -20.40 -20.03 -1.10
C PRO A 173 -21.51 -19.36 -1.92
N ASP A 174 -21.67 -19.82 -3.15
CA ASP A 174 -22.77 -19.46 -4.06
C ASP A 174 -22.91 -17.96 -4.34
N VAL A 175 -21.79 -17.24 -4.45
CA VAL A 175 -21.81 -15.80 -4.76
C VAL A 175 -21.78 -15.60 -6.27
N ALA A 176 -22.79 -14.92 -6.80
CA ALA A 176 -22.91 -14.58 -8.22
C ALA A 176 -23.07 -13.07 -8.42
N GLY A 177 -22.50 -12.56 -9.50
CA GLY A 177 -22.54 -11.13 -9.81
C GLY A 177 -21.96 -10.79 -11.17
N ALA A 178 -21.82 -9.48 -11.41
CA ALA A 178 -21.17 -8.94 -12.58
C ALA A 178 -19.99 -8.07 -12.15
N LEU A 179 -18.86 -8.18 -12.84
CA LEU A 179 -17.64 -7.43 -12.60
C LEU A 179 -17.42 -6.43 -13.73
N HIS A 180 -17.08 -5.19 -13.39
CA HIS A 180 -16.65 -4.17 -14.34
C HIS A 180 -15.45 -3.38 -13.82
N LEU A 181 -14.85 -2.57 -14.68
CA LEU A 181 -13.87 -1.57 -14.29
C LEU A 181 -14.46 -0.19 -14.52
N ASP A 182 -14.57 0.61 -13.46
CA ASP A 182 -14.89 2.02 -13.55
C ASP A 182 -13.63 2.78 -13.97
N ALA A 183 -13.70 3.45 -15.12
CA ALA A 183 -12.59 4.18 -15.70
C ALA A 183 -13.05 5.60 -16.10
N PRO A 184 -12.22 6.63 -15.88
CA PRO A 184 -12.59 8.00 -16.17
C PRO A 184 -12.66 8.26 -17.68
N ALA A 185 -13.27 9.39 -18.05
CA ALA A 185 -13.40 9.83 -19.44
C ALA A 185 -12.06 9.79 -20.19
N GLY A 186 -12.09 9.27 -21.42
CA GLY A 186 -10.91 9.10 -22.28
C GLY A 186 -10.26 7.71 -22.19
N TRP A 187 -10.44 7.00 -21.08
CA TRP A 187 -10.04 5.60 -20.94
C TRP A 187 -11.18 4.69 -21.41
N LYS A 188 -10.85 3.61 -22.12
CA LYS A 188 -11.84 2.63 -22.60
C LYS A 188 -11.58 1.27 -21.99
N VAL A 189 -12.65 0.58 -21.63
CA VAL A 189 -12.61 -0.77 -21.05
C VAL A 189 -13.43 -1.71 -21.92
N SER A 190 -12.88 -2.89 -22.25
CA SER A 190 -13.58 -3.94 -22.98
C SER A 190 -13.24 -5.33 -22.45
N PRO A 191 -14.22 -6.22 -22.19
CA PRO A 191 -15.66 -5.98 -22.30
C PRO A 191 -16.14 -4.99 -21.22
N ALA A 192 -17.33 -4.42 -21.37
CA ALA A 192 -17.87 -3.47 -20.38
C ALA A 192 -18.18 -4.15 -19.03
N SER A 193 -18.52 -5.44 -19.05
CA SER A 193 -18.78 -6.24 -17.85
C SER A 193 -18.51 -7.73 -18.11
N GLN A 194 -18.22 -8.49 -17.05
CA GLN A 194 -18.06 -9.95 -17.06
C GLN A 194 -18.83 -10.57 -15.89
N SER A 195 -19.71 -11.52 -16.17
CA SER A 195 -20.45 -12.25 -15.12
C SER A 195 -19.58 -13.30 -14.43
N PHE A 196 -19.81 -13.53 -13.14
CA PHE A 196 -19.13 -14.56 -12.36
C PHE A 196 -20.09 -15.31 -11.45
N HIS A 197 -19.73 -16.55 -11.13
CA HIS A 197 -20.39 -17.37 -10.12
C HIS A 197 -19.36 -18.23 -9.40
N LEU A 198 -19.20 -18.03 -8.09
CA LEU A 198 -18.23 -18.69 -7.25
C LEU A 198 -18.96 -19.59 -6.26
N GLN A 199 -18.83 -20.91 -6.43
CA GLN A 199 -19.61 -21.89 -5.68
C GLN A 199 -19.17 -22.07 -4.23
N ALA A 200 -17.87 -21.90 -3.94
CA ALA A 200 -17.28 -22.15 -2.63
C ALA A 200 -16.83 -20.87 -1.94
N SER A 201 -16.92 -20.87 -0.60
CA SER A 201 -16.25 -19.86 0.24
C SER A 201 -14.74 -19.89 -0.01
N GLY A 202 -14.14 -18.73 -0.26
CA GLY A 202 -12.73 -18.62 -0.66
C GLY A 202 -12.47 -19.01 -2.12
N GLY A 203 -13.50 -19.37 -2.89
CA GLY A 203 -13.37 -19.62 -4.33
C GLY A 203 -12.89 -18.37 -5.06
N GLN A 204 -12.04 -18.57 -6.07
CA GLN A 204 -11.41 -17.50 -6.84
C GLN A 204 -11.65 -17.66 -8.33
N ALA A 205 -11.81 -16.54 -9.03
CA ALA A 205 -11.76 -16.49 -10.48
C ALA A 205 -11.03 -15.22 -10.94
N GLN A 206 -10.34 -15.33 -12.08
CA GLN A 206 -9.63 -14.22 -12.71
C GLN A 206 -10.36 -13.76 -13.96
N PHE A 207 -10.50 -12.45 -14.10
CA PHE A 207 -11.16 -11.80 -15.22
C PHE A 207 -10.20 -10.79 -15.83
N THR A 208 -10.05 -10.83 -17.15
CA THR A 208 -9.16 -9.92 -17.87
C THR A 208 -9.99 -8.94 -18.68
N PHE A 209 -9.70 -7.66 -18.50
CA PHE A 209 -10.24 -6.57 -19.30
C PHE A 209 -9.14 -5.98 -20.17
N THR A 210 -9.48 -5.58 -21.38
CA THR A 210 -8.61 -4.73 -22.20
C THR A 210 -8.88 -3.28 -21.82
N VAL A 211 -7.88 -2.60 -21.29
CA VAL A 211 -7.93 -1.17 -21.00
C VAL A 211 -7.14 -0.43 -22.07
N THR A 212 -7.75 0.57 -22.69
CA THR A 212 -7.12 1.43 -23.70
C THR A 212 -6.95 2.83 -23.15
N ALA A 213 -5.71 3.33 -23.20
CA ALA A 213 -5.35 4.67 -22.80
C ALA A 213 -5.86 5.74 -23.77
N PRO A 214 -6.05 6.99 -23.32
CA PRO A 214 -6.28 8.12 -24.21
C PRO A 214 -5.08 8.38 -25.13
N SER A 215 -5.29 9.16 -26.19
CA SER A 215 -4.23 9.55 -27.15
C SER A 215 -3.27 10.60 -26.61
N GLU A 216 -3.61 11.26 -25.51
CA GLU A 216 -2.79 12.27 -24.84
C GLU A 216 -2.30 11.74 -23.49
N PRO A 217 -1.14 12.22 -22.98
CA PRO A 217 -0.67 11.86 -21.65
C PRO A 217 -1.71 12.17 -20.56
N ALA A 218 -1.93 11.20 -19.67
CA ALA A 218 -2.93 11.30 -18.63
C ALA A 218 -2.63 10.32 -17.49
N VAL A 219 -3.04 10.66 -16.28
CA VAL A 219 -3.01 9.75 -15.12
C VAL A 219 -4.45 9.53 -14.65
N ALA A 220 -4.81 8.28 -14.39
CA ALA A 220 -6.14 7.89 -13.96
C ALA A 220 -6.09 6.88 -12.81
N SER A 221 -7.16 6.87 -12.02
CA SER A 221 -7.49 5.76 -11.13
C SER A 221 -8.60 4.95 -11.79
N ILE A 222 -8.38 3.66 -11.99
CA ILE A 222 -9.38 2.71 -12.52
C ILE A 222 -9.77 1.79 -11.37
N THR A 223 -11.06 1.72 -11.04
CA THR A 223 -11.56 0.95 -9.89
C THR A 223 -12.22 -0.32 -10.38
N ALA A 224 -11.87 -1.47 -9.80
CA ALA A 224 -12.61 -2.70 -10.01
C ALA A 224 -13.87 -2.72 -9.14
N GLU A 225 -15.00 -3.11 -9.71
CA GLU A 225 -16.29 -3.08 -9.03
C GLU A 225 -17.11 -4.32 -9.37
N ALA A 226 -17.70 -4.94 -8.35
CA ALA A 226 -18.60 -6.07 -8.48
C ALA A 226 -20.02 -5.69 -8.08
N GLU A 227 -20.97 -5.91 -8.98
CA GLU A 227 -22.40 -5.78 -8.72
C GLU A 227 -22.98 -7.12 -8.26
N ILE A 228 -23.51 -7.17 -7.04
CA ILE A 228 -24.11 -8.35 -6.42
C ILE A 228 -25.42 -7.95 -5.76
N GLY A 229 -26.53 -8.54 -6.23
CA GLY A 229 -27.87 -8.28 -5.66
C GLY A 229 -28.28 -6.80 -5.72
N GLY A 230 -27.89 -6.08 -6.79
CA GLY A 230 -28.18 -4.65 -6.97
C GLY A 230 -27.35 -3.71 -6.08
N LYS A 231 -26.26 -4.21 -5.46
CA LYS A 231 -25.29 -3.42 -4.71
C LYS A 231 -23.91 -3.53 -5.34
N SER A 232 -23.19 -2.42 -5.24
CA SER A 232 -21.81 -2.29 -5.67
C SER A 232 -20.84 -2.59 -4.54
N TYR A 233 -19.79 -3.34 -4.85
CA TYR A 233 -18.66 -3.61 -3.97
C TYR A 233 -17.36 -3.40 -4.75
N ASP A 234 -16.51 -2.51 -4.26
CA ASP A 234 -15.24 -2.15 -4.91
C ASP A 234 -14.03 -2.55 -4.07
N ASN A 235 -14.21 -3.31 -3.00
CA ASN A 235 -13.21 -3.42 -1.95
C ASN A 235 -12.18 -4.53 -2.19
N GLU A 236 -10.92 -4.22 -1.87
CA GLU A 236 -9.88 -5.21 -1.64
C GLU A 236 -10.02 -5.87 -0.27
N ARG A 237 -9.17 -6.87 -0.03
CA ARG A 237 -8.98 -7.45 1.29
C ARG A 237 -7.50 -7.44 1.65
N VAL A 238 -7.16 -6.61 2.64
CA VAL A 238 -5.79 -6.52 3.18
C VAL A 238 -5.79 -6.93 4.63
N VAL A 239 -5.15 -8.05 4.94
CA VAL A 239 -5.00 -8.56 6.31
C VAL A 239 -3.60 -8.22 6.81
N ILE A 240 -3.54 -7.46 7.91
CA ILE A 240 -2.30 -7.16 8.63
C ILE A 240 -2.28 -8.04 9.87
N ASN A 241 -1.37 -9.02 9.90
CA ASN A 241 -1.28 -10.00 10.96
C ASN A 241 0.18 -10.23 11.34
N TYR A 242 0.64 -9.57 12.40
CA TYR A 242 1.97 -9.79 12.98
C TYR A 242 1.82 -10.21 14.45
N PRO A 243 2.77 -11.00 14.99
CA PRO A 243 2.68 -11.48 16.38
C PRO A 243 2.63 -10.40 17.47
N HIS A 244 2.92 -9.15 17.14
CA HIS A 244 3.04 -8.03 18.09
C HIS A 244 1.91 -6.99 17.97
N ILE A 245 0.92 -7.20 17.08
CA ILE A 245 -0.28 -6.36 16.99
C ILE A 245 -1.53 -7.25 16.79
N PRO A 246 -2.74 -6.79 17.15
CA PRO A 246 -3.97 -7.48 16.80
C PRO A 246 -4.11 -7.63 15.28
N LEU A 247 -4.84 -8.66 14.83
CA LEU A 247 -5.22 -8.81 13.43
C LEU A 247 -6.04 -7.60 12.99
N LEU A 248 -5.59 -6.90 11.96
CA LEU A 248 -6.32 -5.78 11.35
C LEU A 248 -6.77 -6.18 9.94
N LEU A 249 -8.03 -5.86 9.64
CA LEU A 249 -8.60 -6.00 8.31
C LEU A 249 -8.82 -4.60 7.72
N LEU A 250 -8.25 -4.35 6.55
CA LEU A 250 -8.55 -3.18 5.73
C LEU A 250 -9.27 -3.64 4.46
N GLN A 251 -10.22 -2.82 4.01
CA GLN A 251 -11.03 -3.07 2.81
C GLN A 251 -11.04 -1.82 1.90
N PRO A 252 -9.86 -1.31 1.49
CA PRO A 252 -9.78 -0.14 0.65
C PRO A 252 -10.39 -0.42 -0.74
N PRO A 253 -10.76 0.61 -1.50
CA PRO A 253 -11.14 0.43 -2.90
C PRO A 253 -10.03 -0.24 -3.73
N ALA A 254 -10.41 -1.17 -4.59
CA ALA A 254 -9.56 -1.92 -5.49
C ALA A 254 -9.22 -1.07 -6.71
N ARG A 255 -8.12 -0.33 -6.63
CA ARG A 255 -7.76 0.70 -7.61
C ARG A 255 -6.42 0.39 -8.28
N LEU A 256 -6.42 0.54 -9.60
CA LEU A 256 -5.22 0.60 -10.43
C LEU A 256 -4.92 2.06 -10.78
N LYS A 257 -3.68 2.49 -10.56
CA LYS A 257 -3.19 3.75 -11.11
C LYS A 257 -2.69 3.53 -12.54
N ALA A 258 -3.45 4.00 -13.52
CA ALA A 258 -3.09 3.92 -14.92
C ALA A 258 -2.36 5.19 -15.36
N VAL A 259 -1.16 5.05 -15.92
CA VAL A 259 -0.29 6.15 -16.32
C VAL A 259 -0.07 6.11 -17.83
N CYS A 260 -0.74 6.99 -18.56
CA CYS A 260 -0.52 7.22 -19.98
C CYS A 260 0.61 8.24 -20.16
N LEU A 261 1.74 7.83 -20.73
CA LEU A 261 2.87 8.71 -20.99
C LEU A 261 3.70 8.25 -22.19
N ASP A 262 4.27 9.21 -22.92
CA ASP A 262 5.40 8.93 -23.79
C ASP A 262 6.65 8.66 -22.95
N LEU A 263 7.18 7.44 -23.07
CA LEU A 263 8.36 6.99 -22.37
C LEU A 263 9.30 6.27 -23.34
N ALA A 264 10.46 6.86 -23.57
CA ALA A 264 11.55 6.21 -24.26
C ALA A 264 12.55 5.63 -23.24
N ILE A 265 13.02 4.41 -23.48
CA ILE A 265 14.10 3.76 -22.74
C ILE A 265 15.01 3.05 -23.72
N ARG A 266 16.33 3.25 -23.60
CA ARG A 266 17.33 2.71 -24.54
C ARG A 266 18.02 1.45 -24.03
N VAL A 267 17.76 1.05 -22.79
CA VAL A 267 18.29 -0.16 -22.18
C VAL A 267 17.26 -1.27 -22.15
N ARG A 268 17.74 -2.51 -22.15
CA ARG A 268 16.90 -3.71 -22.10
C ARG A 268 17.21 -4.59 -20.90
N ASN A 269 18.49 -4.79 -20.56
CA ASN A 269 18.89 -5.68 -19.48
C ASN A 269 19.43 -4.88 -18.30
N ILE A 270 18.76 -4.96 -17.16
CA ILE A 270 19.15 -4.25 -15.93
C ILE A 270 19.50 -5.25 -14.83
N GLY A 271 20.67 -5.09 -14.23
CA GLY A 271 21.03 -5.75 -12.98
C GLY A 271 20.47 -4.95 -11.80
N TYR A 272 19.77 -5.59 -10.86
CA TYR A 272 19.24 -4.93 -9.67
C TYR A 272 19.84 -5.51 -8.40
N LEU A 273 20.54 -4.69 -7.62
CA LEU A 273 21.07 -5.06 -6.31
C LEU A 273 20.08 -4.59 -5.23
N PRO A 274 19.24 -5.47 -4.66
CA PRO A 274 18.23 -5.05 -3.69
C PRO A 274 18.87 -4.49 -2.41
N GLY A 275 18.17 -3.54 -1.77
CA GLY A 275 18.57 -2.93 -0.49
C GLY A 275 17.59 -3.29 0.63
N ALA A 276 17.15 -2.29 1.41
CA ALA A 276 16.26 -2.47 2.56
C ALA A 276 14.78 -2.77 2.20
N GLY A 277 14.44 -2.78 0.91
CA GLY A 277 13.10 -3.06 0.38
C GLY A 277 12.51 -1.85 -0.35
N ASP A 278 12.18 -2.04 -1.62
CA ASP A 278 11.52 -1.09 -2.51
C ASP A 278 10.86 -1.84 -3.69
N SER A 279 10.16 -1.11 -4.56
CA SER A 279 9.51 -1.66 -5.76
C SER A 279 10.14 -1.16 -7.08
N VAL A 280 11.35 -0.59 -7.04
CA VAL A 280 11.98 0.01 -8.23
C VAL A 280 12.29 -1.05 -9.29
N ALA A 281 12.71 -2.24 -8.87
CA ALA A 281 12.93 -3.37 -9.79
C ALA A 281 11.67 -3.76 -10.56
N GLN A 282 10.51 -3.77 -9.90
CA GLN A 282 9.23 -4.03 -10.56
C GLN A 282 8.90 -2.91 -11.54
N CYS A 283 9.02 -1.65 -11.12
CA CYS A 283 8.74 -0.49 -11.98
C CYS A 283 9.61 -0.45 -13.24
N LEU A 284 10.88 -0.86 -13.16
CA LEU A 284 11.74 -1.04 -14.33
C LEU A 284 11.23 -2.14 -15.28
N GLY A 285 10.65 -3.21 -14.73
CA GLY A 285 9.93 -4.23 -15.50
C GLY A 285 8.72 -3.64 -16.23
N ASP A 286 7.94 -2.81 -15.55
CA ASP A 286 6.77 -2.13 -16.13
C ASP A 286 7.17 -1.16 -17.26
N MET A 287 8.37 -0.59 -17.20
CA MET A 287 8.99 0.21 -18.27
C MET A 287 9.47 -0.62 -19.47
N GLY A 288 9.35 -1.95 -19.41
CA GLY A 288 9.73 -2.87 -20.48
C GLY A 288 11.15 -3.43 -20.40
N CYS A 289 11.86 -3.22 -19.28
CA CYS A 289 13.19 -3.80 -19.09
C CYS A 289 13.12 -5.23 -18.54
N LYS A 290 14.08 -6.07 -18.94
CA LYS A 290 14.36 -7.34 -18.28
C LYS A 290 15.26 -7.08 -17.06
N VAL A 291 14.67 -7.21 -15.87
CA VAL A 291 15.37 -6.97 -14.61
C VAL A 291 15.85 -8.30 -14.01
N THR A 292 17.13 -8.37 -13.67
CA THR A 292 17.75 -9.52 -13.02
C THR A 292 18.22 -9.11 -11.63
N THR A 293 17.69 -9.74 -10.59
CA THR A 293 18.16 -9.54 -9.20
C THR A 293 19.56 -10.13 -9.04
N LEU A 294 20.49 -9.35 -8.47
CA LEU A 294 21.90 -9.71 -8.29
C LEU A 294 22.27 -9.85 -6.81
N ALA A 295 23.15 -10.81 -6.52
CA ALA A 295 23.90 -10.90 -5.27
C ALA A 295 25.31 -10.27 -5.42
N GLY A 296 26.05 -10.08 -4.33
CA GLY A 296 27.43 -9.59 -4.39
C GLY A 296 28.32 -10.53 -5.20
N ALA A 297 28.12 -11.84 -5.07
CA ALA A 297 28.82 -12.85 -5.86
C ALA A 297 28.57 -12.77 -7.38
N ASP A 298 27.48 -12.12 -7.83
CA ASP A 298 27.23 -11.88 -9.26
C ASP A 298 28.02 -10.70 -9.83
N LEU A 299 28.67 -9.88 -8.98
CA LEU A 299 29.43 -8.71 -9.40
C LEU A 299 30.82 -9.10 -9.88
N THR A 300 30.85 -9.90 -10.95
CA THR A 300 32.05 -10.31 -11.66
C THR A 300 32.10 -9.65 -13.04
N PRO A 301 33.30 -9.42 -13.61
CA PRO A 301 33.44 -8.84 -14.94
C PRO A 301 32.67 -9.59 -16.04
N GLU A 302 32.58 -10.92 -15.94
CA GLU A 302 31.88 -11.77 -16.91
C GLU A 302 30.37 -11.56 -16.85
N ARG A 303 29.80 -11.53 -15.63
CA ARG A 303 28.35 -11.38 -15.42
C ARG A 303 27.89 -9.96 -15.69
N LEU A 304 28.67 -8.96 -15.31
CA LEU A 304 28.29 -7.55 -15.46
C LEU A 304 28.17 -7.11 -16.92
N LYS A 305 28.86 -7.76 -17.85
CA LYS A 305 28.77 -7.50 -19.30
C LYS A 305 27.38 -7.76 -19.89
N ASP A 306 26.55 -8.57 -19.23
CA ASP A 306 25.20 -8.88 -19.69
C ASP A 306 24.21 -7.72 -19.47
N PHE A 307 24.59 -6.70 -18.71
CA PHE A 307 23.72 -5.62 -18.29
C PHE A 307 24.09 -4.28 -18.93
N ASP A 308 23.08 -3.58 -19.43
CA ASP A 308 23.21 -2.22 -19.94
C ASP A 308 23.43 -1.20 -18.81
N ALA A 309 22.82 -1.47 -17.65
CA ALA A 309 22.95 -0.71 -16.41
C ALA A 309 22.76 -1.61 -15.19
N VAL A 310 23.36 -1.21 -14.06
CA VAL A 310 23.14 -1.79 -12.74
C VAL A 310 22.52 -0.73 -11.82
N VAL A 311 21.41 -1.08 -11.18
CA VAL A 311 20.74 -0.22 -10.19
C VAL A 311 20.94 -0.81 -8.81
N ILE A 312 21.36 0.03 -7.87
CA ILE A 312 21.51 -0.33 -6.47
C ILE A 312 20.32 0.23 -5.69
N GLY A 313 19.65 -0.67 -4.99
CA GLY A 313 18.45 -0.39 -4.21
C GLY A 313 18.71 0.46 -2.98
N VAL A 314 17.63 1.01 -2.42
CA VAL A 314 17.73 1.94 -1.31
C VAL A 314 18.41 1.31 -0.10
N ARG A 315 19.36 2.04 0.51
CA ARG A 315 20.08 1.61 1.72
C ARG A 315 20.86 0.30 1.56
N ALA A 316 21.22 -0.10 0.35
CA ALA A 316 21.96 -1.34 0.11
C ALA A 316 23.25 -1.39 0.95
N PHE A 317 24.02 -0.31 1.04
CA PHE A 317 25.24 -0.24 1.85
C PHE A 317 24.99 -0.13 3.36
N ASN A 318 23.76 0.09 3.81
CA ASN A 318 23.41 -0.01 5.22
C ASN A 318 23.09 -1.46 5.64
N VAL A 319 22.47 -2.25 4.76
CA VAL A 319 21.93 -3.57 5.14
C VAL A 319 22.77 -4.74 4.62
N ARG A 320 23.40 -4.63 3.44
CA ARG A 320 24.08 -5.75 2.78
C ARG A 320 25.54 -5.89 3.14
N THR A 321 25.94 -7.06 3.60
CA THR A 321 27.33 -7.39 3.98
C THR A 321 28.21 -7.79 2.80
N ASP A 322 27.63 -8.08 1.65
CA ASP A 322 28.29 -8.77 0.54
C ASP A 322 28.70 -7.85 -0.62
N LEU A 323 28.48 -6.53 -0.53
CA LEU A 323 28.77 -5.61 -1.65
C LEU A 323 30.20 -5.04 -1.61
N VAL A 324 30.71 -4.71 -0.42
CA VAL A 324 31.96 -3.94 -0.26
C VAL A 324 33.14 -4.61 -0.97
N ALA A 325 33.27 -5.93 -0.85
CA ALA A 325 34.37 -6.68 -1.47
C ALA A 325 34.32 -6.68 -3.01
N HIS A 326 33.18 -6.34 -3.61
CA HIS A 326 32.94 -6.41 -5.05
C HIS A 326 32.86 -5.04 -5.74
N LEU A 327 32.96 -3.94 -4.98
CA LEU A 327 32.99 -2.58 -5.52
C LEU A 327 34.06 -2.35 -6.60
N PRO A 328 35.30 -2.88 -6.49
CA PRO A 328 36.29 -2.72 -7.55
C PRO A 328 35.81 -3.24 -8.91
N ALA A 329 35.19 -4.42 -8.95
CA ALA A 329 34.66 -5.02 -10.17
C ALA A 329 33.48 -4.20 -10.74
N LEU A 330 32.62 -3.65 -9.88
CA LEU A 330 31.55 -2.77 -10.29
C LEU A 330 32.08 -1.46 -10.90
N PHE A 331 33.10 -0.85 -10.29
CA PHE A 331 33.72 0.37 -10.82
C PHE A 331 34.46 0.12 -12.13
N ASP A 332 35.10 -1.05 -12.29
CA ASP A 332 35.68 -1.46 -13.57
C ASP A 332 34.63 -1.65 -14.67
N TYR A 333 33.45 -2.18 -14.31
CA TYR A 333 32.31 -2.23 -15.22
C TYR A 333 31.88 -0.82 -15.68
N VAL A 334 31.81 0.16 -14.78
CA VAL A 334 31.52 1.55 -15.15
C VAL A 334 32.60 2.09 -16.10
N ARG A 335 33.88 1.92 -15.76
CA ARG A 335 35.01 2.35 -16.60
C ARG A 335 34.95 1.77 -18.01
N ALA A 336 34.44 0.55 -18.15
CA ALA A 336 34.29 -0.14 -19.43
C ALA A 336 33.10 0.33 -20.28
N GLY A 337 32.21 1.19 -19.76
CA GLY A 337 31.03 1.70 -20.47
C GLY A 337 29.68 1.26 -19.90
N GLY A 338 29.70 0.63 -18.72
CA GLY A 338 28.51 0.34 -17.93
C GLY A 338 27.99 1.56 -17.19
N ASN A 339 26.71 1.53 -16.82
CA ASN A 339 26.10 2.57 -15.99
C ASN A 339 25.73 2.01 -14.62
N VAL A 340 26.01 2.74 -13.55
CA VAL A 340 25.58 2.39 -12.19
C VAL A 340 24.73 3.51 -11.62
N ILE A 341 23.55 3.17 -11.11
CA ILE A 341 22.63 4.10 -10.45
C ILE A 341 22.54 3.69 -8.98
N GLU A 342 23.20 4.44 -8.11
CA GLU A 342 23.17 4.31 -6.66
C GLU A 342 22.04 5.15 -6.08
N GLN A 343 21.03 4.49 -5.52
CA GLN A 343 20.00 5.18 -4.73
C GLN A 343 20.50 5.51 -3.32
N TYR A 344 19.75 6.34 -2.61
CA TYR A 344 20.17 6.86 -1.31
C TYR A 344 20.60 5.76 -0.32
N ASN A 345 21.52 6.13 0.57
CA ASN A 345 21.84 5.38 1.78
C ASN A 345 21.74 6.32 2.98
N ARG A 346 21.56 5.76 4.18
CA ARG A 346 21.66 6.56 5.41
C ARG A 346 23.14 6.82 5.72
N PRO A 347 23.54 8.03 6.15
CA PRO A 347 24.92 8.30 6.55
C PRO A 347 25.35 7.45 7.75
N ARG A 348 24.43 7.20 8.68
CA ARG A 348 24.67 6.32 9.83
C ARG A 348 24.53 4.85 9.44
N GLY A 349 25.54 4.07 9.84
CA GLY A 349 25.56 2.62 9.60
C GLY A 349 25.92 2.24 8.17
N LEU A 350 26.63 3.11 7.43
CA LEU A 350 27.30 2.71 6.19
C LEU A 350 28.36 1.66 6.50
N ARG A 351 28.43 0.63 5.66
CA ARG A 351 29.46 -0.41 5.77
C ARG A 351 30.80 0.00 5.17
N THR A 352 30.80 1.02 4.32
CA THR A 352 32.00 1.64 3.74
C THR A 352 31.69 3.08 3.36
N GLU A 353 32.68 3.96 3.46
CA GLU A 353 32.61 5.33 2.96
C GLU A 353 32.98 5.42 1.47
N ASP A 354 33.62 4.37 0.93
CA ASP A 354 34.07 4.30 -0.47
C ASP A 354 33.08 3.53 -1.35
N PHE A 355 31.79 3.79 -1.20
CA PHE A 355 30.71 3.11 -1.96
C PHE A 355 30.49 3.70 -3.37
N THR A 356 31.26 4.72 -3.76
CA THR A 356 31.27 5.30 -5.11
C THR A 356 32.71 5.39 -5.63
N PRO A 357 32.95 5.51 -6.96
CA PRO A 357 34.31 5.53 -7.52
C PRO A 357 35.11 6.80 -7.19
N PHE A 358 34.45 7.86 -6.74
CA PHE A 358 35.05 9.12 -6.32
C PHE A 358 34.61 9.48 -4.88
N LYS A 359 35.25 10.45 -4.23
CA LYS A 359 34.87 10.79 -2.85
C LYS A 359 33.50 11.46 -2.82
N LEU A 360 32.63 10.98 -1.92
CA LEU A 360 31.29 11.50 -1.72
C LEU A 360 30.91 11.28 -0.25
N HIS A 361 30.48 12.35 0.43
CA HIS A 361 30.13 12.32 1.84
C HIS A 361 28.62 12.51 2.00
N LEU A 362 27.96 11.53 2.62
CA LEU A 362 26.52 11.61 2.92
C LEU A 362 26.26 12.44 4.17
N SER A 363 25.17 13.19 4.15
CA SER A 363 24.67 13.93 5.30
C SER A 363 23.23 13.52 5.65
N ASP A 364 22.67 14.13 6.69
CA ASP A 364 21.25 13.94 7.07
C ASP A 364 20.31 14.92 6.32
N GLU A 365 20.86 15.75 5.42
CA GLU A 365 20.15 16.75 4.61
C GLU A 365 19.06 16.12 3.74
N ARG A 366 17.96 16.84 3.55
CA ARG A 366 16.76 16.37 2.84
C ARG A 366 15.90 17.53 2.39
N VAL A 367 14.99 17.25 1.48
CA VAL A 367 13.93 18.17 1.04
C VAL A 367 12.60 17.46 1.24
N THR A 368 11.89 17.84 2.30
CA THR A 368 10.67 17.17 2.75
C THR A 368 9.41 17.69 2.08
N ASP A 369 9.43 18.90 1.55
CA ASP A 369 8.32 19.45 0.79
C ASP A 369 8.29 18.84 -0.62
N GLU A 370 7.34 17.94 -0.84
CA GLU A 370 7.06 17.29 -2.13
C GLU A 370 6.77 18.27 -3.27
N THR A 371 6.38 19.51 -2.97
CA THR A 371 6.10 20.58 -3.93
C THR A 371 7.29 21.53 -4.14
N ALA A 372 8.40 21.35 -3.41
CA ALA A 372 9.56 22.23 -3.49
C ALA A 372 10.03 22.40 -4.96
N PRO A 373 10.25 23.65 -5.42
CA PRO A 373 10.65 23.92 -6.79
C PRO A 373 12.02 23.35 -7.13
N VAL A 374 12.10 22.66 -8.28
CA VAL A 374 13.35 22.10 -8.78
C VAL A 374 14.03 23.06 -9.76
N THR A 375 15.31 23.34 -9.52
CA THR A 375 16.19 24.13 -10.38
C THR A 375 17.13 23.23 -11.15
N PHE A 376 17.31 23.47 -12.45
CA PHE A 376 18.24 22.72 -13.29
C PHE A 376 19.60 23.42 -13.27
N LEU A 377 20.59 22.78 -12.65
CA LEU A 377 21.96 23.30 -12.56
C LEU A 377 22.76 23.02 -13.84
N ALA A 378 22.47 21.88 -14.49
CA ALA A 378 23.11 21.46 -15.73
C ALA A 378 22.05 21.22 -16.83
N PRO A 379 21.39 22.28 -17.34
CA PRO A 379 20.23 22.17 -18.23
C PRO A 379 20.50 21.45 -19.56
N ASP A 380 21.75 21.49 -20.03
CA ASP A 380 22.18 20.83 -21.28
C ASP A 380 22.70 19.40 -21.03
N HIS A 381 22.77 18.93 -19.78
CA HIS A 381 23.25 17.60 -19.46
C HIS A 381 22.35 16.51 -20.08
N PRO A 382 22.90 15.42 -20.65
CA PRO A 382 22.11 14.37 -21.32
C PRO A 382 20.98 13.80 -20.46
N VAL A 383 21.17 13.72 -19.15
CA VAL A 383 20.17 13.22 -18.19
C VAL A 383 18.85 13.99 -18.21
N LEU A 384 18.86 15.28 -18.58
CA LEU A 384 17.66 16.13 -18.66
C LEU A 384 17.09 16.21 -20.08
N ASN A 385 17.76 15.60 -21.07
CA ASN A 385 17.46 15.84 -22.48
C ASN A 385 17.23 14.56 -23.28
N THR A 386 17.77 13.42 -22.85
CA THR A 386 17.72 12.17 -23.62
C THR A 386 17.62 10.91 -22.74
N PRO A 387 16.87 9.88 -23.18
CA PRO A 387 16.00 9.88 -24.36
C PRO A 387 14.70 10.69 -24.19
N ASN A 388 14.35 11.07 -22.96
CA ASN A 388 13.18 11.89 -22.67
C ASN A 388 13.62 13.32 -22.33
N LYS A 389 12.92 14.33 -22.86
CA LYS A 389 13.12 15.72 -22.42
C LYS A 389 12.48 15.91 -21.06
N ILE A 390 13.29 16.33 -20.08
CA ILE A 390 12.85 16.64 -18.71
C ILE A 390 12.60 18.14 -18.61
N THR A 391 11.48 18.47 -17.99
CA THR A 391 11.00 19.83 -17.73
C THR A 391 10.61 19.96 -16.26
N ARG A 392 10.29 21.18 -15.82
CA ARG A 392 9.80 21.39 -14.45
C ARG A 392 8.52 20.60 -14.16
N ALA A 393 7.67 20.37 -15.16
CA ALA A 393 6.43 19.61 -15.01
C ALA A 393 6.66 18.14 -14.68
N ASP A 394 7.84 17.58 -14.98
CA ASP A 394 8.20 16.21 -14.58
C ASP A 394 8.44 16.08 -13.06
N PHE A 395 8.42 17.21 -12.34
CA PHE A 395 8.46 17.28 -10.89
C PHE A 395 7.06 17.53 -10.27
N ASP A 396 6.00 17.57 -11.07
CA ASP A 396 4.64 17.70 -10.56
C ASP A 396 4.10 16.35 -10.04
N GLY A 397 3.22 16.40 -9.03
CA GLY A 397 2.57 15.21 -8.49
C GLY A 397 3.49 14.25 -7.72
N TRP A 398 4.69 14.69 -7.36
CA TRP A 398 5.55 13.96 -6.44
C TRP A 398 4.87 13.81 -5.08
N VAL A 399 5.08 12.67 -4.43
CA VAL A 399 4.46 12.34 -3.14
C VAL A 399 5.48 12.31 -2.01
N GLN A 400 5.05 12.76 -0.84
CA GLN A 400 5.74 12.73 0.45
C GLN A 400 6.97 13.64 0.59
N GLU A 401 7.97 13.54 -0.29
CA GLU A 401 9.22 14.31 -0.22
C GLU A 401 9.93 14.34 -1.59
N ARG A 402 10.88 15.27 -1.78
CA ARG A 402 11.73 15.30 -2.98
C ARG A 402 12.93 14.36 -2.86
N GLY A 403 13.54 14.30 -1.70
CA GLY A 403 14.76 13.53 -1.54
C GLY A 403 15.32 13.55 -0.13
N ILE A 404 16.14 12.55 0.15
CA ILE A 404 16.63 12.28 1.51
C ILE A 404 18.11 11.89 1.48
N TYR A 405 18.79 12.24 2.56
CA TYR A 405 20.20 11.93 2.82
C TYR A 405 21.11 12.43 1.71
N TYR A 406 20.91 13.68 1.31
CA TYR A 406 21.72 14.31 0.27
C TYR A 406 23.19 14.39 0.71
N PRO A 407 24.13 14.10 -0.18
CA PRO A 407 25.52 14.46 0.02
C PRO A 407 25.64 15.97 0.21
N ASP A 408 26.53 16.40 1.09
CA ASP A 408 26.88 17.81 1.31
C ASP A 408 28.29 18.15 0.79
N ARG A 409 29.09 17.13 0.47
CA ARG A 409 30.42 17.24 -0.14
C ARG A 409 30.67 16.09 -1.11
N TRP A 410 31.25 16.39 -2.25
CA TRP A 410 31.64 15.42 -3.27
C TRP A 410 32.84 15.92 -4.06
N ASP A 411 33.48 15.00 -4.75
CA ASP A 411 34.60 15.24 -5.65
C ASP A 411 34.15 15.95 -6.95
N ASP A 412 35.02 16.77 -7.54
CA ASP A 412 34.76 17.56 -8.76
C ASP A 412 34.37 16.72 -9.99
N HIS A 413 34.60 15.39 -9.96
CA HIS A 413 34.09 14.49 -11.00
C HIS A 413 32.55 14.43 -11.03
N PHE A 414 31.86 14.72 -9.92
CA PHE A 414 30.41 14.74 -9.86
C PHE A 414 29.86 16.09 -10.33
N THR A 415 29.05 16.03 -11.38
CA THR A 415 28.23 17.16 -11.81
C THR A 415 26.88 17.12 -11.07
N PRO A 416 26.55 18.14 -10.24
CA PRO A 416 25.21 18.27 -9.68
C PRO A 416 24.23 18.69 -10.78
N ILE A 417 23.12 17.97 -10.90
CA ILE A 417 22.15 18.17 -11.99
C ILE A 417 21.00 19.07 -11.57
N LEU A 418 20.55 18.92 -10.32
CA LEU A 418 19.35 19.55 -9.79
C LEU A 418 19.65 20.20 -8.45
N ALA A 419 19.01 21.34 -8.19
CA ALA A 419 18.92 21.92 -6.85
C ALA A 419 17.45 21.99 -6.40
N CYS A 420 17.21 21.72 -5.13
CA CYS A 420 15.89 21.83 -4.51
C CYS A 420 16.05 22.13 -3.01
N GLY A 421 15.10 22.84 -2.40
CA GLY A 421 15.15 23.16 -0.98
C GLY A 421 13.75 23.40 -0.41
N ASP A 422 13.58 23.09 0.88
CA ASP A 422 12.31 23.36 1.58
C ASP A 422 12.06 24.87 1.68
N PRO A 423 10.80 25.32 1.82
CA PRO A 423 10.48 26.74 1.89
C PRO A 423 11.26 27.50 2.97
N GLY A 424 12.07 28.47 2.55
CA GLY A 424 12.90 29.28 3.45
C GLY A 424 14.30 28.72 3.71
N GLU A 425 14.62 27.55 3.18
CA GLU A 425 15.95 26.93 3.27
C GLU A 425 16.78 27.19 2.01
N ALA A 426 18.10 27.03 2.13
CA ALA A 426 18.99 27.12 0.97
C ALA A 426 18.80 25.88 0.07
N PRO A 427 18.71 26.04 -1.27
CA PRO A 427 18.63 24.89 -2.17
C PRO A 427 19.84 23.96 -2.02
N LEU A 428 19.57 22.67 -1.87
CA LEU A 428 20.56 21.62 -1.82
C LEU A 428 20.80 21.04 -3.22
N GLU A 429 22.07 20.80 -3.57
CA GLU A 429 22.49 20.37 -4.91
C GLU A 429 22.83 18.86 -5.00
N GLY A 430 22.92 18.19 -3.85
CA GLY A 430 23.31 16.77 -3.74
C GLY A 430 22.25 15.76 -4.19
N GLY A 431 21.05 16.21 -4.58
CA GLY A 431 19.93 15.31 -4.86
C GLY A 431 20.13 14.38 -6.05
N LEU A 432 20.87 14.84 -7.06
CA LEU A 432 21.22 14.06 -8.24
C LEU A 432 22.62 14.44 -8.72
N LEU A 433 23.58 13.55 -8.51
CA LEU A 433 24.98 13.72 -8.88
C LEU A 433 25.35 12.70 -9.96
N VAL A 434 25.95 13.17 -11.06
CA VAL A 434 26.39 12.31 -12.17
C VAL A 434 27.88 12.49 -12.39
N ALA A 435 28.65 11.40 -12.37
CA ALA A 435 30.07 11.41 -12.65
C ALA A 435 30.40 10.51 -13.86
N PRO A 436 31.05 11.05 -14.91
CA PRO A 436 31.69 10.21 -15.92
C PRO A 436 32.83 9.43 -15.27
N CYS A 437 32.89 8.12 -15.53
CA CYS A 437 33.96 7.25 -15.03
C CYS A 437 34.40 6.33 -16.18
N GLY A 438 35.55 6.64 -16.79
CA GLY A 438 35.99 5.98 -18.02
C GLY A 438 35.01 6.21 -19.17
N LYS A 439 34.45 5.13 -19.73
CA LYS A 439 33.47 5.19 -20.83
C LYS A 439 32.00 5.18 -20.37
N GLY A 440 31.77 5.01 -19.07
CA GLY A 440 30.43 4.90 -18.49
C GLY A 440 30.14 5.98 -17.46
N TYR A 441 29.05 5.81 -16.73
CA TYR A 441 28.56 6.78 -15.76
C TYR A 441 28.28 6.13 -14.40
N PHE A 442 28.70 6.79 -13.33
CA PHE A 442 28.22 6.52 -11.99
C PHE A 442 27.28 7.65 -11.57
N VAL A 443 26.06 7.29 -11.20
CA VAL A 443 25.04 8.22 -10.71
C VAL A 443 24.81 7.93 -9.25
N TYR A 444 24.86 8.97 -8.42
CA TYR A 444 24.28 8.94 -7.08
C TYR A 444 22.99 9.77 -7.06
N THR A 445 21.93 9.24 -6.47
CA THR A 445 20.66 9.99 -6.32
C THR A 445 20.05 9.83 -4.93
N GLY A 446 19.85 10.97 -4.26
CA GLY A 446 19.05 11.08 -3.05
C GLY A 446 17.56 11.26 -3.32
N LEU A 447 17.15 11.48 -4.58
CA LEU A 447 15.74 11.58 -4.94
C LEU A 447 14.98 10.29 -4.60
N VAL A 448 13.76 10.44 -4.09
CA VAL A 448 12.96 9.31 -3.57
C VAL A 448 12.23 8.51 -4.68
N PHE A 449 12.93 8.06 -5.72
CA PHE A 449 12.34 7.26 -6.81
C PHE A 449 11.60 6.02 -6.31
N PHE A 450 12.05 5.41 -5.23
CA PHE A 450 11.39 4.29 -4.56
C PHE A 450 9.97 4.61 -4.04
N ARG A 451 9.62 5.89 -3.89
CA ARG A 451 8.25 6.36 -3.62
C ARG A 451 7.56 6.81 -4.91
N GLN A 452 8.26 7.54 -5.77
CA GLN A 452 7.65 8.18 -6.94
C GLN A 452 7.27 7.19 -8.05
N LEU A 453 8.10 6.17 -8.30
CA LEU A 453 7.79 5.16 -9.32
C LEU A 453 6.57 4.32 -8.88
N PRO A 454 6.51 3.74 -7.67
CA PRO A 454 5.34 2.98 -7.23
C PRO A 454 4.10 3.85 -7.02
N ALA A 455 4.28 5.15 -6.82
CA ALA A 455 3.17 6.12 -6.82
C ALA A 455 2.73 6.50 -8.24
N GLY A 456 3.31 5.98 -9.32
CA GLY A 456 2.86 6.24 -10.69
C GLY A 456 3.13 7.67 -11.19
N VAL A 457 4.21 8.33 -10.75
CA VAL A 457 4.53 9.71 -11.14
C VAL A 457 5.21 9.75 -12.52
N PRO A 458 4.59 10.29 -13.58
CA PRO A 458 5.12 10.18 -14.95
C PRO A 458 6.53 10.73 -15.13
N GLY A 459 6.82 11.88 -14.54
CA GLY A 459 8.13 12.51 -14.66
C GLY A 459 9.25 11.76 -13.96
N ALA A 460 8.94 11.04 -12.87
CA ALA A 460 9.90 10.15 -12.21
C ALA A 460 10.29 8.98 -13.14
N TYR A 461 9.32 8.40 -13.87
CA TYR A 461 9.60 7.35 -14.86
C TYR A 461 10.50 7.86 -16.00
N ARG A 462 10.23 9.05 -16.55
CA ARG A 462 11.06 9.66 -17.60
C ARG A 462 12.48 9.94 -17.13
N LEU A 463 12.64 10.55 -15.96
CA LEU A 463 13.96 10.86 -15.41
C LEU A 463 14.72 9.57 -15.10
N PHE A 464 14.08 8.57 -14.49
CA PHE A 464 14.75 7.30 -14.20
C PHE A 464 15.13 6.54 -15.47
N ALA A 465 14.29 6.58 -16.52
CA ALA A 465 14.62 6.04 -17.85
C ALA A 465 15.87 6.70 -18.45
N ASN A 466 16.01 8.02 -18.28
CA ASN A 466 17.20 8.75 -18.70
C ASN A 466 18.44 8.32 -17.92
N LEU A 467 18.35 8.15 -16.60
CA LEU A 467 19.46 7.72 -15.75
C LEU A 467 20.01 6.36 -16.20
N VAL A 468 19.14 5.36 -16.38
CA VAL A 468 19.58 4.03 -16.82
C VAL A 468 20.08 4.03 -18.27
N SER A 469 19.61 4.96 -19.11
CA SER A 469 19.97 5.08 -20.53
C SER A 469 21.19 6.00 -20.80
N LEU A 470 21.88 6.51 -19.79
CA LEU A 470 22.98 7.47 -19.99
C LEU A 470 24.06 6.95 -20.95
N GLY A 471 24.45 7.76 -21.93
CA GLY A 471 25.48 7.37 -22.91
C GLY A 471 25.06 6.25 -23.88
N LYS A 472 23.78 5.89 -23.95
CA LYS A 472 23.23 4.89 -24.89
C LYS A 472 22.41 5.51 -26.02
#